data_AF-A0A7R9VFY4-F1
#
_entry.id   AF-A0A7R9VFY4-F1
#
_cell.length_a   1.000
_cell.length_b   1.000
_cell.length_c   1.000
_cell.angle_alpha   90.00
_cell.angle_beta   90.00
_cell.angle_gamma   90.00
#
_symmetry.space_group_name_H-M   'P 1'
#
loop_
_entity.id
_entity.type
_entity.pdbx_description
1 polymer ?
#
loop_
_entity_poly.entity_id
_entity_poly.type
_entity_poly.pdbx_seq_one_letter_code
_entity_poly.pdbx_strand_id
1 'polypeptide(L)'
;PSSAPAAGVAGGGAGFDPPPVALDTKASLVLLPAVPAYYILAKSMARRNWVLVKVNLRTGELQFSCLRGQDVFASEGAAFEYLKKYGPVEVLGTGRNVLGYTVIGSTGLLLLAERVRTSCLLPGNHAVQS
;
A
#
# COMPACT_ATOMS: atom_id res chain seq x y z
N PRO A 1 57.25 -27.46 -22.58
CA PRO A 1 56.55 -26.24 -22.11
C PRO A 1 56.10 -25.41 -23.32
N SER A 2 54.84 -25.19 -23.63
CA SER A 2 53.71 -24.82 -22.78
C SER A 2 52.42 -25.04 -23.58
N SER A 3 51.34 -25.25 -22.85
CA SER A 3 50.00 -25.69 -23.23
C SER A 3 49.16 -24.73 -24.07
N ALA A 4 48.17 -25.32 -24.75
CA ALA A 4 47.05 -24.71 -25.46
C ALA A 4 46.26 -23.64 -24.66
N PRO A 5 45.56 -22.71 -25.33
CA PRO A 5 44.49 -21.94 -24.71
C PRO A 5 43.16 -22.71 -24.78
N ALA A 6 42.54 -22.92 -23.62
CA ALA A 6 41.22 -23.50 -23.47
C ALA A 6 40.14 -22.51 -23.95
N ALA A 7 39.22 -23.00 -24.79
CA ALA A 7 38.00 -22.31 -25.17
C ALA A 7 37.05 -22.26 -23.95
N GLY A 8 37.02 -21.13 -23.26
CA GLY A 8 36.02 -20.82 -22.24
C GLY A 8 34.73 -20.35 -22.91
N VAL A 9 33.70 -21.18 -22.85
CA VAL A 9 32.35 -20.92 -23.33
C VAL A 9 31.79 -19.68 -22.61
N ALA A 10 31.68 -18.57 -23.35
CA ALA A 10 30.91 -17.41 -22.90
C ALA A 10 29.42 -17.79 -22.92
N GLY A 11 28.95 -18.34 -21.81
CA GLY A 11 27.52 -18.52 -21.54
C GLY A 11 26.87 -17.15 -21.45
N GLY A 12 26.31 -16.69 -22.57
CA GLY A 12 25.37 -15.57 -22.63
C GLY A 12 24.09 -15.94 -21.88
N GLY A 13 24.14 -15.88 -20.56
CA GLY A 13 22.94 -15.77 -19.74
C GLY A 13 22.38 -14.38 -19.95
N ALA A 14 21.52 -14.21 -20.95
CA ALA A 14 20.65 -13.05 -21.05
C ALA A 14 19.88 -12.99 -19.73
N GLY A 15 20.37 -12.13 -18.83
CA GLY A 15 19.68 -11.78 -17.60
C GLY A 15 18.33 -11.25 -18.03
N PHE A 16 17.32 -12.08 -17.87
CA PHE A 16 15.95 -11.63 -17.84
C PHE A 16 15.86 -10.86 -16.52
N ASP A 17 16.28 -9.59 -16.54
CA ASP A 17 15.91 -8.63 -15.51
C ASP A 17 14.44 -8.30 -15.79
N PRO A 18 13.47 -8.95 -15.13
CA PRO A 18 12.12 -8.44 -15.21
C PRO A 18 12.15 -7.01 -14.69
N PRO A 19 11.46 -6.06 -15.35
CA PRO A 19 11.33 -4.72 -14.81
C PRO A 19 10.78 -4.84 -13.38
N PRO A 20 11.30 -4.04 -12.42
CA PRO A 20 10.80 -4.06 -11.06
C PRO A 20 9.28 -3.87 -11.14
N VAL A 21 8.54 -4.88 -10.65
CA VAL A 21 7.08 -4.80 -10.58
C VAL A 21 6.78 -3.68 -9.61
N ALA A 22 6.59 -2.47 -10.14
CA ALA A 22 6.18 -1.32 -9.38
C ALA A 22 4.78 -1.62 -8.89
N LEU A 23 4.70 -2.15 -7.68
CA LEU A 23 3.46 -2.32 -6.97
C LEU A 23 2.91 -0.91 -6.76
N ASP A 24 1.94 -0.55 -7.60
CA ASP A 24 1.22 0.71 -7.54
C ASP A 24 0.36 0.70 -6.27
N THR A 25 1.00 0.94 -5.13
CA THR A 25 0.36 0.97 -3.82
C THR A 25 0.26 2.40 -3.34
N LYS A 26 -0.87 2.68 -2.69
CA LYS A 26 -1.15 3.96 -2.10
C LYS A 26 -2.07 3.74 -0.90
N ALA A 27 -1.78 4.50 0.15
CA ALA A 27 -2.57 4.60 1.36
C ALA A 27 -2.71 6.08 1.75
N SER A 28 -3.87 6.45 2.26
CA SER A 28 -4.21 7.82 2.62
C SER A 28 -4.97 7.83 3.94
N LEU A 29 -4.60 8.73 4.84
CA LEU A 29 -5.38 9.07 6.03
C LEU A 29 -6.30 10.23 5.68
N VAL A 30 -7.58 10.05 5.95
CA VAL A 30 -8.64 10.96 5.53
C VAL A 30 -9.46 11.38 6.75
N LEU A 31 -9.73 12.68 6.86
CA LEU A 31 -10.58 13.28 7.87
C LEU A 31 -11.85 13.83 7.22
N LEU A 32 -13.00 13.56 7.83
CA LEU A 32 -14.25 14.25 7.54
C LEU A 32 -14.48 15.31 8.63
N PRO A 33 -14.21 16.61 8.38
CA PRO A 33 -14.40 17.64 9.39
C PRO A 33 -15.87 17.89 9.77
N ALA A 34 -16.82 17.65 8.85
CA ALA A 34 -18.25 17.83 9.13
C ALA A 34 -18.79 16.82 10.14
N VAL A 35 -18.24 15.60 10.15
CA VAL A 35 -18.53 14.55 11.13
C VAL A 35 -17.17 14.01 11.54
N PRO A 36 -16.61 14.46 12.68
CA PRO A 36 -15.21 14.19 13.04
C PRO A 36 -14.99 12.68 13.05
N ALA A 37 -14.43 12.18 11.95
CA ALA A 37 -14.27 10.76 11.69
C ALA A 37 -13.03 10.61 10.82
N TYR A 38 -12.14 9.73 11.25
CA TYR A 38 -10.96 9.37 10.47
C TYR A 38 -11.23 8.10 9.70
N TYR A 39 -10.74 8.07 8.48
CA TYR A 39 -10.77 6.94 7.60
C TYR A 39 -9.37 6.66 7.06
N ILE A 40 -9.04 5.38 6.94
CA ILE A 40 -7.84 4.90 6.30
C ILE A 40 -8.27 4.33 4.96
N LEU A 41 -7.80 4.95 3.87
CA LEU A 41 -8.04 4.50 2.51
C LEU A 41 -6.77 3.83 2.00
N ALA A 42 -6.82 2.55 1.65
CA ALA A 42 -5.65 1.81 1.19
C ALA A 42 -6.00 0.89 0.01
N LYS A 43 -5.05 0.75 -0.93
CA LYS A 43 -5.19 -0.20 -2.02
C LYS A 43 -4.87 -1.63 -1.54
N SER A 44 -5.82 -2.54 -1.67
CA SER A 44 -5.64 -3.95 -1.35
C SER A 44 -4.92 -4.68 -2.48
N MET A 45 -3.81 -5.33 -2.13
CA MET A 45 -3.03 -6.17 -3.06
C MET A 45 -3.80 -7.42 -3.51
N ALA A 46 -4.60 -8.02 -2.62
CA ALA A 46 -5.21 -9.31 -2.86
C ALA A 46 -6.30 -9.27 -3.94
N ARG A 47 -7.05 -8.16 -4.04
CA ARG A 47 -8.19 -8.05 -4.98
C ARG A 47 -8.11 -6.83 -5.91
N ARG A 48 -6.98 -6.10 -5.91
CA ARG A 48 -6.79 -4.83 -6.64
C ARG A 48 -7.90 -3.79 -6.39
N ASN A 49 -8.59 -3.89 -5.27
CA ASN A 49 -9.66 -2.98 -4.86
C ASN A 49 -9.13 -1.98 -3.83
N TRP A 50 -9.85 -0.88 -3.66
CA TRP A 50 -9.61 0.10 -2.61
C TRP A 50 -10.45 -0.25 -1.38
N VAL A 51 -9.82 -0.14 -0.21
CA VAL A 51 -10.43 -0.46 1.07
C VAL A 51 -10.47 0.80 1.91
N LEU A 52 -11.64 1.09 2.45
CA LEU A 52 -11.91 2.19 3.34
C LEU A 52 -12.19 1.61 4.73
N VAL A 53 -11.39 1.98 5.71
CA VAL A 53 -11.51 1.53 7.10
C VAL A 53 -11.81 2.75 7.96
N LYS A 54 -12.86 2.68 8.77
CA LYS A 54 -13.22 3.77 9.69
C LYS A 54 -12.52 3.58 11.02
N VAL A 55 -12.05 4.66 11.64
CA VAL A 55 -11.50 4.64 13.00
C VAL A 55 -12.58 5.08 13.98
N ASN A 56 -12.86 4.26 14.99
CA ASN A 56 -13.72 4.66 16.10
C ASN A 56 -12.97 5.62 17.01
N LEU A 57 -13.42 6.88 17.10
CA LEU A 57 -12.75 7.90 17.94
C LEU A 57 -12.77 7.60 19.44
N ARG A 58 -13.77 6.84 19.91
CA ARG A 58 -13.93 6.56 21.34
C ARG A 58 -13.07 5.39 21.80
N THR A 59 -12.98 4.34 20.97
CA THR A 59 -12.28 3.10 21.33
C THR A 59 -10.93 2.94 20.62
N GLY A 60 -10.68 3.71 19.56
CA GLY A 60 -9.54 3.52 18.67
C GLY A 60 -9.70 2.30 17.74
N GLU A 61 -10.82 1.58 17.79
CA GLU A 61 -10.98 0.37 16.99
C GLU A 61 -11.15 0.67 15.50
N LEU A 62 -10.54 -0.17 14.68
CA LEU A 62 -10.73 -0.16 13.23
C LEU A 62 -12.03 -0.89 12.87
N GLN A 63 -12.93 -0.18 12.20
CA GLN A 63 -14.21 -0.69 11.75
C GLN A 63 -14.17 -0.94 10.24
N PHE A 64 -14.39 -2.20 9.87
CA PHE A 64 -14.43 -2.66 8.48
C PHE A 64 -15.45 -3.79 8.35
N SER A 65 -16.47 -3.60 7.52
CA SER A 65 -17.61 -4.50 7.37
C SER A 65 -17.53 -5.36 6.10
N CYS A 66 -16.46 -5.20 5.30
CA CYS A 66 -16.27 -5.85 3.99
C CYS A 66 -17.37 -5.57 2.95
N LEU A 67 -18.21 -4.55 3.15
CA LEU A 67 -19.34 -4.29 2.25
C LEU A 67 -18.89 -3.52 0.99
N ARG A 68 -19.25 -4.03 -0.19
CA ARG A 68 -18.97 -3.35 -1.47
C ARG A 68 -19.78 -2.06 -1.58
N GLY A 69 -19.12 -1.00 -2.02
CA GLY A 69 -19.73 0.33 -2.16
C GLY A 69 -19.81 1.12 -0.85
N GLN A 70 -19.37 0.52 0.26
CA GLN A 70 -19.28 1.18 1.57
C GLN A 70 -17.84 1.15 2.11
N ASP A 71 -17.23 -0.03 2.14
CA ASP A 71 -15.86 -0.22 2.59
C ASP A 71 -14.93 -0.69 1.48
N VAL A 72 -15.47 -1.31 0.42
CA VAL A 72 -14.69 -1.83 -0.71
C VAL A 72 -15.11 -1.14 -1.99
N PHE A 73 -14.15 -0.52 -2.67
CA PHE A 73 -14.34 0.29 -3.87
C PHE A 73 -13.45 -0.20 -5.02
N ALA A 74 -13.88 0.05 -6.25
CA ALA A 74 -13.10 -0.31 -7.44
C ALA A 74 -11.94 0.66 -7.69
N SER A 75 -12.05 1.92 -7.24
CA SER A 75 -11.04 2.97 -7.47
C SER A 75 -10.95 3.91 -6.26
N GLU A 76 -9.82 4.64 -6.19
CA GLU A 76 -9.61 5.69 -5.18
C GLU A 76 -10.69 6.77 -5.29
N GLY A 77 -10.98 7.21 -6.52
CA GLY A 77 -11.98 8.25 -6.80
C GLY A 77 -13.37 7.86 -6.29
N ALA A 78 -13.80 6.61 -6.49
CA ALA A 78 -15.08 6.13 -6.00
C ALA A 78 -15.19 6.17 -4.47
N ALA A 79 -14.09 5.87 -3.76
CA ALA A 79 -14.05 5.97 -2.30
C ALA A 79 -14.15 7.43 -1.83
N PHE A 80 -13.45 8.35 -2.49
CA PHE A 80 -13.56 9.78 -2.17
C PHE A 80 -14.93 10.36 -2.50
N GLU A 81 -15.55 9.96 -3.61
CA GLU A 81 -16.92 10.35 -3.94
C GLU A 81 -17.91 9.86 -2.89
N TYR A 82 -17.75 8.63 -2.40
CA TYR A 82 -18.54 8.12 -1.29
C TYR A 82 -18.37 8.98 -0.03
N LEU A 83 -17.14 9.31 0.35
CA LEU A 83 -16.87 10.16 1.52
C LEU A 83 -17.44 11.58 1.35
N LYS A 84 -17.33 12.16 0.15
CA LYS A 84 -17.85 13.51 -0.17
C LYS A 84 -19.36 13.63 0.01
N LYS A 85 -20.12 12.54 -0.07
CA LYS A 85 -21.57 12.54 0.23
C LYS A 85 -21.88 12.92 1.68
N TYR A 86 -20.94 12.67 2.59
CA TYR A 86 -21.09 12.95 4.02
C TYR A 86 -20.49 14.30 4.44
N GLY A 87 -19.85 15.02 3.52
CA GLY A 87 -19.30 16.34 3.77
C GLY A 87 -17.96 16.60 3.07
N PRO A 88 -17.35 17.77 3.33
CA PRO A 88 -15.97 18.04 2.93
C PRO A 88 -15.03 16.95 3.44
N VAL A 89 -13.98 16.68 2.66
CA VAL A 89 -13.00 15.62 2.93
C VAL A 89 -11.62 16.24 2.91
N GLU A 90 -10.82 15.96 3.93
CA GLU A 90 -9.45 16.42 4.07
C GLU A 90 -8.50 15.22 4.10
N VAL A 91 -7.41 15.27 3.33
CA VAL A 91 -6.39 14.22 3.34
C VAL A 91 -5.25 14.69 4.23
N LEU A 92 -5.08 14.03 5.37
CA LEU A 92 -4.08 14.41 6.38
C LEU A 92 -2.69 13.85 6.10
N GLY A 93 -2.62 12.75 5.35
CA GLY A 93 -1.35 12.11 5.02
C GLY A 93 -1.54 11.07 3.93
N THR A 94 -0.49 10.87 3.14
CA THR A 94 -0.45 9.83 2.11
C THR A 94 0.88 9.08 2.18
N GLY A 95 0.84 7.80 1.85
CA GLY A 95 2.00 6.94 1.77
C GLY A 95 1.80 5.86 0.71
N ARG A 96 2.84 5.05 0.49
CA ARG A 96 2.80 3.87 -0.38
C ARG A 96 2.04 2.72 0.27
N ASN A 97 2.24 2.48 1.56
CA ASN A 97 1.64 1.36 2.29
C ASN A 97 1.32 1.72 3.74
N VAL A 98 0.37 1.00 4.32
CA VAL A 98 0.11 0.99 5.77
C VAL A 98 1.00 -0.08 6.39
N LEU A 99 1.87 0.32 7.32
CA LEU A 99 2.73 -0.60 8.07
C LEU A 99 2.01 -1.16 9.29
N GLY A 100 1.20 -0.33 9.92
CA GLY A 100 0.46 -0.71 11.11
C GLY A 100 -0.34 0.43 11.69
N TYR A 101 -1.21 0.07 12.62
CA TYR A 101 -2.00 1.00 13.42
C TYR A 101 -1.86 0.58 14.88
N THR A 102 -1.67 1.53 15.77
CA THR A 102 -1.60 1.29 17.20
C THR A 102 -2.31 2.38 17.98
N VAL A 103 -2.85 2.02 19.15
CA VAL A 103 -3.52 2.95 20.06
C VAL A 103 -2.69 3.04 21.33
N ILE A 104 -2.30 4.26 21.70
CA ILE A 104 -1.54 4.56 22.91
C ILE A 104 -2.37 5.53 23.75
N GLY A 105 -2.99 5.03 24.81
CA GLY A 105 -3.90 5.82 25.64
C GLY A 105 -5.07 6.36 24.81
N SER A 106 -5.18 7.69 24.74
CA SER A 106 -6.22 8.39 23.96
C SER A 106 -5.82 8.69 22.51
N THR A 107 -4.65 8.23 22.06
CA THR A 107 -4.07 8.60 20.77
C THR A 107 -3.98 7.39 19.84
N GLY A 108 -4.58 7.48 18.65
CA GLY A 108 -4.38 6.52 17.56
C GLY A 108 -3.23 6.95 16.65
N LEU A 109 -2.29 6.06 16.40
CA LEU A 109 -1.13 6.28 15.53
C LEU A 109 -1.23 5.37 14.30
N LEU A 110 -1.16 5.98 13.12
CA LEU A 110 -1.08 5.27 11.85
C LEU A 110 0.34 5.38 11.29
N LEU A 111 0.97 4.23 11.05
CA LEU A 111 2.30 4.16 10.45
C LEU A 111 2.16 3.99 8.94
N LEU A 112 2.55 5.03 8.19
CA LEU A 112 2.58 5.05 6.74
C LEU A 112 4.01 4.95 6.23
N ALA A 113 4.24 4.07 5.26
CA ALA A 113 5.50 4.03 4.51
C ALA A 113 5.45 5.07 3.39
N GLU A 114 6.14 6.19 3.51
CA GLU A 114 6.16 7.23 2.47
C GLU A 114 7.01 6.84 1.25
N ARG A 115 8.14 6.19 1.51
CA ARG A 115 9.10 5.73 0.50
C ARG A 115 9.37 4.25 0.69
N VAL A 116 9.43 3.55 -0.43
CA VAL A 116 9.66 2.11 -0.49
C VAL A 116 10.68 1.90 -1.59
N ARG A 117 11.77 1.20 -1.29
CA ARG A 117 12.86 0.89 -2.21
C ARG A 117 12.98 -0.62 -2.35
N THR A 118 13.17 -1.13 -3.57
CA THR A 118 13.47 -2.55 -3.77
C THR A 118 14.84 -2.87 -3.22
N SER A 119 14.90 -3.71 -2.18
CA SER A 119 16.15 -4.07 -1.51
C SER A 119 16.77 -5.32 -2.14
N CYS A 120 15.95 -6.31 -2.50
CA CYS A 120 16.41 -7.52 -3.18
C CYS A 120 15.28 -8.19 -4.00
N LEU A 121 15.69 -8.97 -5.00
CA LEU A 121 14.80 -9.83 -5.78
C LEU A 121 14.98 -11.28 -5.30
N LEU A 122 13.88 -11.91 -4.92
CA LEU A 122 13.84 -13.32 -4.59
C LEU A 122 13.59 -14.15 -5.86
N PRO A 123 14.03 -15.42 -5.89
CA PRO A 123 13.70 -16.35 -6.96
C PRO A 123 12.19 -16.40 -7.21
N GLY A 124 11.78 -16.36 -8.48
CA GLY A 124 10.36 -16.27 -8.86
C GLY A 124 9.82 -14.84 -9.05
N ASN A 125 10.71 -13.85 -9.27
CA ASN A 125 10.36 -12.45 -9.54
C ASN A 125 9.63 -11.73 -8.39
N HIS A 126 9.79 -12.21 -7.16
CA HIS A 126 9.25 -11.53 -5.98
C HIS A 126 10.22 -10.45 -5.51
N ALA A 127 9.79 -9.19 -5.53
CA ALA A 127 10.60 -8.07 -5.02
C ALA A 127 10.34 -7.86 -3.53
N VAL A 128 11.40 -7.84 -2.74
CA VAL A 128 11.37 -7.36 -1.34
C VAL A 128 11.62 -5.86 -1.38
N GLN A 129 10.75 -5.09 -0.73
CA GLN A 129 10.85 -3.64 -0.69
C GLN A 129 10.87 -3.13 0.75
N SER A 130 11.81 -2.22 1.04
CA SER A 130 12.05 -1.58 2.35
C SER A 130 11.92 -0.07 2.27
#